data_AF-A0A933RZB6-F1
#
_entry.id   AF-A0A933RZB6-F1
#
_cell.length_a   1.000
_cell.length_b   1.000
_cell.length_c   1.000
_cell.angle_alpha   90.00
_cell.angle_beta   90.00
_cell.angle_gamma   90.00
#
_symmetry.space_group_name_H-M   'P 1'
#
loop_
_entity.id
_entity.type
_entity.pdbx_description
1 polymer ?
#
loop_
_entity_poly.entity_id
_entity_poly.type
_entity_poly.pdbx_seq_one_letter_code
_entity_poly.pdbx_strand_id
1 'polypeptide(L)'
;MQAATGHWWIRQELDVVPARMLVALRAALVGKADYLTSVADRFDRLLLLLLKFLQVRIDSQSAKYPYLQRIQQGTAAPHESELQTDLWIFLTGTDYPLAERTDVSAGRVDIYIPQPNFRFVIEVKRVSSWSEGALLPLLRQTTAYQQSDIKLGVLAVLDLSDRPAGVPHMDQCMFLRPRSVSTADIRHAIVIRVPGNRRTPSDHWSPAT
;
A
#
# COMPACT_ATOMS: atom_id res chain seq x y z
N MET A 1 2.20 -33.55 31.96
CA MET A 1 2.51 -32.12 31.74
C MET A 1 1.93 -31.73 30.39
N GLN A 2 0.72 -31.16 30.36
CA GLN A 2 0.06 -30.73 29.12
C GLN A 2 0.61 -29.36 28.71
N ALA A 3 1.09 -29.25 27.48
CA ALA A 3 1.46 -27.98 26.88
C ALA A 3 0.18 -27.17 26.62
N ALA A 4 0.04 -26.02 27.27
CA ALA A 4 -1.01 -25.08 26.97
C ALA A 4 -0.74 -24.45 25.60
N THR A 5 -1.47 -24.88 24.56
CA THR A 5 -1.54 -24.16 23.28
C THR A 5 -2.41 -22.93 23.47
N GLY A 6 -1.78 -21.86 23.98
CA GLY A 6 -2.40 -20.55 24.11
C GLY A 6 -2.68 -19.94 22.73
N HIS A 7 -3.85 -20.23 22.17
CA HIS A 7 -4.37 -19.48 21.03
C HIS A 7 -4.88 -18.13 21.55
N TRP A 8 -4.04 -17.10 21.47
CA TRP A 8 -4.46 -15.72 21.67
C TRP A 8 -5.16 -15.23 20.40
N TRP A 9 -6.48 -15.29 20.37
CA TRP A 9 -7.27 -14.71 19.29
C TRP A 9 -7.43 -13.21 19.57
N ILE A 10 -6.52 -12.38 19.04
CA ILE A 10 -6.82 -10.95 18.96
C ILE A 10 -7.90 -10.81 17.88
N ARG A 11 -9.14 -10.49 18.27
CA ARG A 11 -10.15 -10.04 17.32
C ARG A 11 -9.59 -8.83 16.60
N GLN A 12 -9.37 -8.98 15.30
CA GLN A 12 -8.99 -7.85 14.47
C GLN A 12 -10.27 -7.07 14.18
N GLU A 13 -10.54 -6.06 14.99
CA GLU A 13 -11.63 -5.12 14.74
C GLU A 13 -11.26 -4.32 13.47
N LEU A 14 -12.01 -4.60 12.40
CA LEU A 14 -12.07 -3.82 11.18
C LEU A 14 -13.48 -3.26 11.07
N ASP A 15 -13.59 -2.03 10.59
CA ASP A 15 -14.88 -1.49 10.21
C ASP A 15 -15.46 -2.23 8.99
N VAL A 16 -16.76 -2.04 8.75
CA VAL A 16 -17.52 -2.77 7.72
C VAL A 16 -16.86 -2.71 6.34
N VAL A 17 -16.35 -1.54 5.95
CA VAL A 17 -15.72 -1.35 4.63
C VAL A 17 -14.37 -2.07 4.54
N PRO A 18 -13.37 -1.81 5.41
CA PRO A 18 -12.13 -2.59 5.42
C PRO A 18 -12.33 -4.11 5.52
N ALA A 19 -13.31 -4.57 6.32
CA ALA A 19 -13.62 -6.00 6.45
C ALA A 19 -14.09 -6.61 5.13
N ARG A 20 -15.01 -5.92 4.43
CA ARG A 20 -15.47 -6.34 3.10
C ARG A 20 -14.35 -6.32 2.07
N MET A 21 -13.48 -5.32 2.12
CA MET A 21 -12.32 -5.22 1.23
C MET A 21 -11.34 -6.37 1.45
N LEU A 22 -11.04 -6.74 2.71
CA LEU A 22 -10.16 -7.86 3.02
C LEU A 22 -10.70 -9.18 2.44
N VAL A 23 -12.01 -9.44 2.59
CA VAL A 23 -12.66 -10.62 2.00
C VAL A 23 -12.54 -10.61 0.47
N ALA A 24 -12.80 -9.47 -0.18
CA ALA A 24 -12.71 -9.35 -1.63
C ALA A 24 -11.29 -9.54 -2.16
N LEU A 25 -10.28 -8.97 -1.49
CA LEU A 25 -8.88 -9.10 -1.87
C LEU A 25 -8.40 -10.55 -1.73
N ARG A 26 -8.75 -11.22 -0.63
CA ARG A 26 -8.49 -12.65 -0.43
C ARG A 26 -9.08 -13.49 -1.55
N ALA A 27 -10.36 -13.28 -1.86
CA ALA A 27 -11.03 -14.00 -2.92
C ALA A 27 -10.35 -13.78 -4.29
N ALA A 28 -9.86 -12.58 -4.57
CA ALA A 28 -9.14 -12.27 -5.80
C ALA A 28 -7.73 -12.88 -5.88
N LEU A 29 -7.10 -13.18 -4.73
CA LEU A 29 -5.78 -13.78 -4.62
C LEU A 29 -5.82 -15.33 -4.66
N VAL A 30 -6.95 -15.95 -4.34
CA VAL A 30 -7.12 -17.40 -4.44
C VAL A 30 -6.77 -17.88 -5.87
N GLY A 31 -5.87 -18.86 -5.95
CA GLY A 31 -5.41 -19.43 -7.21
C GLY A 31 -4.34 -18.62 -7.95
N LYS A 32 -3.85 -17.51 -7.39
CA LYS A 32 -2.69 -16.79 -7.95
C LYS A 32 -1.39 -17.46 -7.56
N ALA A 33 -0.37 -17.31 -8.42
CA ALA A 33 0.96 -17.86 -8.17
C ALA A 33 1.50 -17.43 -6.80
N ASP A 34 2.11 -18.37 -6.09
CA ASP A 34 2.70 -18.23 -4.76
C ASP A 34 1.74 -17.84 -3.61
N TYR A 35 0.43 -17.65 -3.88
CA TYR A 35 -0.58 -17.48 -2.83
C TYR A 35 -1.02 -18.83 -2.26
N LEU A 36 -0.09 -19.52 -1.59
CA LEU A 36 -0.25 -20.82 -0.95
C LEU A 36 -0.23 -20.66 0.58
N THR A 37 -0.73 -21.63 1.35
CA THR A 37 -1.02 -21.52 2.81
C THR A 37 -0.03 -20.66 3.61
N SER A 38 1.27 -20.98 3.60
CA SER A 38 2.26 -20.24 4.41
C SER A 38 2.51 -18.80 3.94
N VAL A 39 2.45 -18.55 2.63
CA VAL A 39 2.55 -17.21 2.04
C VAL A 39 1.24 -16.45 2.22
N ALA A 40 0.11 -17.12 2.03
CA ALA A 40 -1.24 -16.58 2.15
C ALA A 40 -1.49 -16.05 3.56
N ASP A 41 -1.20 -16.81 4.61
CA ASP A 41 -1.41 -16.38 6.00
C ASP A 41 -0.60 -15.12 6.34
N ARG A 42 0.65 -15.04 5.87
CA ARG A 42 1.55 -13.91 6.10
C ARG A 42 1.14 -12.71 5.24
N PHE A 43 0.77 -12.93 3.99
CA PHE A 43 0.30 -11.87 3.11
C PHE A 43 -1.04 -11.31 3.57
N ASP A 44 -1.92 -12.15 4.10
CA ASP A 44 -3.19 -11.75 4.71
C ASP A 44 -2.99 -10.84 5.92
N ARG A 45 -2.00 -11.14 6.76
CA ARG A 45 -1.60 -10.24 7.85
C ARG A 45 -1.08 -8.91 7.31
N LEU A 46 -0.30 -8.92 6.23
CA LEU A 46 0.13 -7.69 5.55
C LEU A 46 -1.07 -6.91 5.00
N LEU A 47 -2.01 -7.55 4.29
CA LEU A 47 -3.21 -6.90 3.75
C LEU A 47 -4.03 -6.20 4.83
N LEU A 48 -4.23 -6.86 5.97
CA LEU A 48 -4.90 -6.24 7.12
C LEU A 48 -4.19 -4.97 7.59
N LEU A 49 -2.87 -5.04 7.78
CA LEU A 49 -2.09 -3.89 8.26
C LEU A 49 -2.15 -2.73 7.26
N LEU A 50 -2.11 -3.04 5.96
CA LEU A 50 -2.23 -2.06 4.88
C LEU A 50 -3.63 -1.42 4.83
N LEU A 51 -4.69 -2.19 5.06
CA LEU A 51 -6.06 -1.65 5.18
C LEU A 51 -6.17 -0.73 6.39
N LYS A 52 -5.63 -1.11 7.55
CA LYS A 52 -5.60 -0.26 8.75
C LYS A 52 -4.79 1.01 8.53
N PHE A 53 -3.63 0.90 7.89
CA PHE A 53 -2.81 2.05 7.50
C PHE A 53 -3.63 3.02 6.64
N LEU A 54 -4.22 2.50 5.56
CA LEU A 54 -5.01 3.29 4.61
C LEU A 54 -6.20 3.96 5.31
N GLN A 55 -6.94 3.22 6.14
CA GLN A 55 -8.06 3.75 6.90
C GLN A 55 -7.62 4.91 7.78
N VAL A 56 -6.60 4.70 8.60
CA VAL A 56 -6.07 5.78 9.46
C VAL A 56 -5.65 6.97 8.62
N ARG A 57 -5.01 6.79 7.45
CA ARG A 57 -4.63 7.93 6.60
C ARG A 57 -5.82 8.60 5.97
N ILE A 58 -6.87 7.89 5.57
CA ILE A 58 -8.10 8.49 5.03
C ILE A 58 -8.80 9.32 6.11
N ASP A 59 -8.93 8.77 7.33
CA ASP A 59 -9.67 9.39 8.43
C ASP A 59 -8.88 10.45 9.20
N SER A 60 -7.55 10.41 9.14
CA SER A 60 -6.69 11.33 9.90
C SER A 60 -6.81 12.76 9.41
N GLN A 61 -6.79 13.68 10.38
CA GLN A 61 -6.52 15.09 10.11
C GLN A 61 -5.12 15.21 9.51
N SER A 62 -5.01 15.91 8.38
CA SER A 62 -3.78 16.05 7.60
C SER A 62 -2.63 16.74 8.34
N ALA A 63 -2.90 17.42 9.46
CA ALA A 63 -1.89 18.09 10.30
C ALA A 63 -0.75 17.16 10.77
N LYS A 64 -1.05 15.88 11.04
CA LYS A 64 -0.06 14.89 11.49
C LYS A 64 0.82 14.34 10.36
N TYR A 65 0.37 14.47 9.11
CA TYR A 65 1.00 13.87 7.94
C TYR A 65 1.09 14.92 6.82
N PRO A 66 2.18 15.71 6.75
CA PRO A 66 2.31 16.83 5.81
C PRO A 66 2.03 16.46 4.35
N TYR A 67 2.46 15.28 3.89
CA TYR A 67 2.20 14.78 2.55
C TYR A 67 0.69 14.58 2.21
N LEU A 68 -0.19 14.57 3.21
CA LEU A 68 -1.64 14.55 3.04
C LEU A 68 -2.24 15.95 2.82
N GLN A 69 -1.55 17.01 3.22
CA GLN A 69 -2.07 18.38 3.15
C GLN A 69 -2.08 18.92 1.73
N ARG A 70 -2.87 19.98 1.51
CA ARG A 70 -2.88 20.71 0.25
C ARG A 70 -1.47 21.22 -0.06
N ILE A 71 -0.97 20.89 -1.24
CA ILE A 71 0.30 21.43 -1.75
C ILE A 71 0.09 22.93 -2.01
N GLN A 72 0.87 23.76 -1.34
CA GLN A 72 0.81 25.20 -1.49
C GLN A 72 1.47 25.63 -2.80
N GLN A 73 0.93 26.68 -3.42
CA GLN A 73 1.50 27.23 -4.64
C GLN A 73 2.93 27.70 -4.38
N GLY A 74 3.86 27.30 -5.27
CA GLY A 74 5.28 27.64 -5.13
C GLY A 74 6.07 26.74 -4.17
N THR A 75 5.44 25.77 -3.53
CA THR A 75 6.13 24.76 -2.72
C THR A 75 6.44 23.49 -3.51
N ALA A 76 7.50 22.78 -3.12
CA ALA A 76 7.80 21.47 -3.68
C ALA A 76 6.72 20.46 -3.29
N ALA A 77 6.32 19.61 -4.25
CA ALA A 77 5.40 18.52 -3.98
C ALA A 77 6.06 17.48 -3.05
N PRO A 78 5.31 16.87 -2.11
CA PRO A 78 5.81 15.80 -1.26
C PRO A 78 6.46 14.67 -2.05
N HIS A 79 7.58 14.16 -1.53
CA HIS A 79 8.30 13.07 -2.16
C HIS A 79 7.72 11.71 -1.72
N GLU A 80 7.89 10.66 -2.55
CA GLU A 80 7.38 9.31 -2.22
C GLU A 80 8.00 8.73 -0.94
N SER A 81 9.20 9.20 -0.57
CA SER A 81 9.89 8.83 0.67
C SER A 81 9.14 9.25 1.95
N GLU A 82 8.25 10.25 1.88
CA GLU A 82 7.40 10.62 3.02
C GLU A 82 6.37 9.53 3.30
N LEU A 83 5.67 9.06 2.26
CA LEU A 83 4.76 7.91 2.37
C LEU A 83 5.52 6.64 2.79
N GLN A 84 6.70 6.41 2.21
CA GLN A 84 7.51 5.24 2.55
C GLN A 84 7.89 5.24 4.03
N THR A 85 8.37 6.38 4.56
CA THR A 85 8.79 6.49 5.96
C THR A 85 7.60 6.28 6.89
N ASP A 86 6.45 6.87 6.58
CA ASP A 86 5.24 6.71 7.39
C ASP A 86 4.72 5.27 7.37
N LEU A 87 4.68 4.63 6.20
CA LEU A 87 4.28 3.24 6.07
C LEU A 87 5.25 2.30 6.82
N TRP A 88 6.55 2.55 6.71
CA TRP A 88 7.58 1.80 7.42
C TRP A 88 7.45 1.94 8.94
N ILE A 89 7.27 3.16 9.46
CA ILE A 89 7.02 3.41 10.89
C ILE A 89 5.76 2.68 11.36
N PHE A 90 4.68 2.75 10.57
CA PHE A 90 3.44 2.06 10.90
C PHE A 90 3.62 0.54 10.98
N LEU A 91 4.30 -0.07 10.00
CA LEU A 91 4.50 -1.52 9.96
C LEU A 91 5.42 -1.99 11.09
N THR A 92 6.53 -1.30 11.32
CA THR A 92 7.48 -1.64 12.40
C THR A 92 6.88 -1.48 13.80
N GLY A 93 5.93 -0.55 13.98
CA GLY A 93 5.18 -0.39 15.24
C GLY A 93 4.12 -1.46 15.52
N THR A 94 3.94 -2.49 14.67
CA THR A 94 2.87 -3.50 14.79
C THR A 94 3.38 -4.92 15.08
N ASP A 95 4.65 -5.05 15.47
CA ASP A 95 5.33 -6.35 15.65
C ASP A 95 5.16 -7.30 14.44
N TYR A 96 5.01 -6.72 13.25
CA TYR A 96 5.13 -7.42 11.99
C TYR A 96 6.64 -7.56 11.66
N PRO A 97 7.10 -8.64 10.98
CA PRO A 97 8.53 -8.90 10.81
C PRO A 97 9.29 -7.64 10.39
N LEU A 98 10.47 -7.42 11.00
CA LEU A 98 11.23 -6.17 10.92
C LEU A 98 11.31 -5.71 9.47
N ALA A 99 10.50 -4.71 9.16
CA ALA A 99 10.49 -4.11 7.85
C ALA A 99 11.80 -3.35 7.68
N GLU A 100 12.57 -3.65 6.64
CA GLU A 100 13.83 -2.98 6.34
C GLU A 100 13.61 -1.95 5.24
N ARG A 101 14.14 -0.74 5.47
CA ARG A 101 14.15 0.33 4.48
C ARG A 101 15.50 0.33 3.78
N THR A 102 15.54 0.11 2.47
CA THR A 102 16.79 0.26 1.70
C THR A 102 17.04 1.71 1.30
N ASP A 103 18.32 2.08 1.23
CA ASP A 103 18.79 3.46 1.18
C ASP A 103 18.38 4.26 -0.06
N VAL A 104 18.10 5.55 0.15
CA VAL A 104 17.47 6.50 -0.80
C VAL A 104 18.42 6.98 -1.90
N SER A 105 19.72 6.69 -1.77
CA SER A 105 20.82 7.32 -2.51
C SER A 105 20.98 6.90 -3.98
N ALA A 106 20.20 5.94 -4.49
CA ALA A 106 20.31 5.44 -5.87
C ALA A 106 18.97 5.31 -6.63
N GLY A 107 17.89 5.95 -6.14
CA GLY A 107 16.59 5.93 -6.82
C GLY A 107 15.84 4.58 -6.74
N ARG A 108 16.14 3.74 -5.74
CA ARG A 108 15.45 2.48 -5.44
C ARG A 108 14.94 2.54 -4.01
N VAL A 109 13.62 2.40 -3.83
CA VAL A 109 12.96 2.79 -2.59
C VAL A 109 11.85 1.79 -2.26
N ASP A 110 12.24 0.68 -1.60
CA ASP A 110 11.30 -0.37 -1.21
C ASP A 110 11.40 -0.69 0.29
N ILE A 111 10.27 -1.12 0.84
CA ILE A 111 10.18 -1.72 2.17
C ILE A 111 10.25 -3.24 1.99
N TYR A 112 11.27 -3.85 2.58
CA TYR A 112 11.48 -5.29 2.57
C TYR A 112 10.91 -5.89 3.85
N ILE A 113 10.18 -6.99 3.73
CA ILE A 113 9.61 -7.67 4.89
C ILE A 113 10.04 -9.14 4.85
N PRO A 114 11.13 -9.49 5.54
CA PRO A 114 11.66 -10.85 5.53
C PRO A 114 10.67 -11.82 6.19
N GLN A 115 10.54 -13.01 5.61
CA GLN A 115 9.80 -14.14 6.15
C GLN A 115 10.73 -15.36 6.20
N PRO A 116 10.40 -16.41 6.98
CA PRO A 116 11.10 -17.67 6.88
C PRO A 116 10.91 -18.25 5.46
N ASN A 117 11.96 -18.18 4.63
CA ASN A 117 12.08 -18.73 3.26
C ASN A 117 11.56 -17.87 2.10
N PHE A 118 11.08 -16.65 2.33
CA PHE A 118 10.69 -15.71 1.26
C PHE A 118 10.66 -14.28 1.80
N ARG A 119 10.40 -13.29 0.95
CA ARG A 119 10.17 -11.91 1.39
C ARG A 119 8.98 -11.27 0.69
N PHE A 120 8.33 -10.34 1.38
CA PHE A 120 7.46 -9.37 0.72
C PHE A 120 8.25 -8.10 0.40
N VAL A 121 7.83 -7.44 -0.68
CA VAL A 121 8.37 -6.15 -1.11
C VAL A 121 7.21 -5.19 -1.31
N ILE A 122 7.34 -3.99 -0.74
CA ILE A 122 6.46 -2.87 -1.01
C ILE A 122 7.26 -1.81 -1.76
N GLU A 123 6.89 -1.59 -3.01
CA GLU A 123 7.38 -0.44 -3.77
C GLU A 123 6.54 0.78 -3.45
N VAL A 124 7.20 1.91 -3.20
CA VAL A 124 6.52 3.17 -2.91
C VAL A 124 6.79 4.16 -4.03
N LYS A 125 5.71 4.69 -4.62
CA LYS A 125 5.77 5.68 -5.70
C LYS A 125 4.89 6.89 -5.44
N ARG A 126 5.11 7.97 -6.16
CA ARG A 126 4.17 9.09 -6.25
C ARG A 126 3.66 9.32 -7.67
N VAL A 127 2.44 9.86 -7.78
CA VAL A 127 1.88 10.39 -9.03
C VAL A 127 1.34 11.79 -8.81
N SER A 128 1.53 12.68 -9.78
CA SER A 128 0.93 14.02 -9.79
C SER A 128 -0.51 14.01 -10.29
N SER A 129 -0.89 12.99 -11.07
CA SER A 129 -2.25 12.78 -11.57
C SER A 129 -2.53 11.28 -11.65
N TRP A 130 -3.60 10.86 -10.98
CA TRP A 130 -4.02 9.48 -10.88
C TRP A 130 -4.78 9.07 -12.13
N SER A 131 -4.27 8.05 -12.81
CA SER A 131 -4.93 7.39 -13.93
C SER A 131 -4.42 5.97 -14.07
N GLU A 132 -5.16 5.10 -14.77
CA GLU A 132 -4.68 3.76 -15.10
C GLU A 132 -3.37 3.81 -15.92
N GLY A 133 -3.25 4.79 -16.82
CA GLY A 133 -2.03 5.03 -17.60
C GLY A 133 -0.81 5.36 -16.72
N ALA A 134 -1.01 6.08 -15.62
CA ALA A 134 0.04 6.38 -14.65
C ALA A 134 0.46 5.15 -13.82
N LEU A 135 -0.43 4.17 -13.62
CA LEU A 135 -0.14 2.96 -12.84
C LEU A 135 0.70 1.93 -13.59
N LEU A 136 0.46 1.74 -14.88
CA LEU A 136 1.16 0.75 -15.71
C LEU A 136 2.71 0.82 -15.62
N PRO A 137 3.37 1.99 -15.76
CA PRO A 137 4.82 2.07 -15.63
C PRO A 137 5.32 1.84 -14.20
N LEU A 138 4.52 2.15 -13.17
CA LEU A 138 4.89 1.92 -11.77
C LEU A 138 4.82 0.43 -11.42
N LEU A 139 3.75 -0.25 -11.85
CA LEU A 139 3.66 -1.71 -11.80
C LEU A 139 4.83 -2.38 -12.51
N ARG A 140 5.39 -1.72 -13.56
CA ARG A 140 6.60 -2.18 -14.25
C ARG A 140 7.88 -2.13 -13.41
N GLN A 141 7.93 -1.30 -12.38
CA GLN A 141 9.08 -1.16 -11.49
C GLN A 141 8.96 -2.09 -10.28
N THR A 142 7.77 -2.18 -9.68
CA THR A 142 7.48 -2.98 -8.46
C THR A 142 7.89 -4.46 -8.54
N THR A 143 7.94 -5.06 -9.73
CA THR A 143 8.24 -6.50 -9.85
C THR A 143 9.69 -6.83 -10.18
N ALA A 144 10.60 -5.86 -10.21
CA ALA A 144 12.03 -6.16 -10.39
C ALA A 144 12.52 -7.14 -9.31
N TYR A 145 12.04 -6.99 -8.08
CA TYR A 145 12.43 -7.84 -6.94
C TYR A 145 11.71 -9.20 -6.87
N GLN A 146 10.59 -9.35 -7.58
CA GLN A 146 9.88 -10.62 -7.75
C GLN A 146 10.56 -11.55 -8.77
N GLN A 147 11.67 -11.13 -9.38
CA GLN A 147 12.42 -11.99 -10.30
C GLN A 147 13.16 -13.12 -9.58
N SER A 148 13.46 -12.94 -8.28
CA SER A 148 14.26 -13.89 -7.50
C SER A 148 13.52 -14.45 -6.28
N ASP A 149 12.22 -14.17 -6.14
CA ASP A 149 11.37 -14.54 -5.00
C ASP A 149 9.89 -14.60 -5.43
N ILE A 150 8.96 -14.73 -4.50
CA ILE A 150 7.51 -14.89 -4.78
C ILE A 150 6.92 -13.84 -5.73
N LYS A 151 5.93 -14.24 -6.54
CA LYS A 151 5.25 -13.43 -7.56
C LYS A 151 4.13 -12.52 -7.03
N LEU A 152 4.19 -12.20 -5.73
CA LEU A 152 3.25 -11.33 -5.01
C LEU A 152 3.99 -10.12 -4.43
N GLY A 153 3.36 -8.96 -4.47
CA GLY A 153 3.99 -7.72 -4.02
C GLY A 153 2.98 -6.61 -3.80
N VAL A 154 3.46 -5.46 -3.36
CA VAL A 154 2.63 -4.30 -3.07
C VAL A 154 3.22 -3.07 -3.77
N LEU A 155 2.36 -2.27 -4.39
CA LEU A 155 2.68 -0.94 -4.91
C LEU A 155 1.87 0.08 -4.10
N ALA A 156 2.53 0.79 -3.19
CA ALA A 156 1.94 1.93 -2.49
C ALA A 156 2.17 3.20 -3.30
N VAL A 157 1.12 3.94 -3.60
CA VAL A 157 1.16 5.14 -4.44
C VAL A 157 0.64 6.34 -3.67
N LEU A 158 1.50 7.33 -3.46
CA LEU A 158 1.12 8.66 -3.04
C LEU A 158 0.45 9.39 -4.21
N ASP A 159 -0.85 9.56 -4.14
CA ASP A 159 -1.64 10.23 -5.15
C ASP A 159 -1.79 11.72 -4.84
N LEU A 160 -1.06 12.57 -5.57
CA LEU A 160 -1.05 14.02 -5.43
C LEU A 160 -1.99 14.73 -6.42
N SER A 161 -2.90 14.00 -7.08
CA SER A 161 -3.90 14.62 -7.98
C SER A 161 -4.59 15.80 -7.31
N ASP A 162 -4.74 16.89 -8.04
CA ASP A 162 -5.66 17.95 -7.63
C ASP A 162 -7.09 17.45 -7.86
N ARG A 163 -7.90 17.49 -6.80
CA ARG A 163 -9.27 16.98 -6.79
C ARG A 163 -10.15 17.83 -5.89
N PRO A 164 -11.49 17.80 -6.05
CA PRO A 164 -12.42 18.47 -5.15
C PRO A 164 -12.18 18.11 -3.69
N ALA A 165 -12.69 18.95 -2.77
CA ALA A 165 -12.60 18.69 -1.33
C ALA A 165 -13.12 17.29 -0.97
N GLY A 166 -12.41 16.62 -0.06
CA GLY A 166 -12.63 15.23 0.30
C GLY A 166 -11.54 14.30 -0.22
N VAL A 167 -11.75 13.00 0.03
CA VAL A 167 -10.85 11.92 -0.38
C VAL A 167 -11.66 10.85 -1.10
N PRO A 168 -11.07 10.11 -2.07
CA PRO A 168 -11.71 8.95 -2.65
C PRO A 168 -12.17 7.97 -1.57
N HIS A 169 -13.30 7.31 -1.81
CA HIS A 169 -13.79 6.29 -0.90
C HIS A 169 -12.78 5.13 -0.80
N MET A 170 -12.66 4.52 0.38
CA MET A 170 -11.58 3.57 0.68
C MET A 170 -11.56 2.35 -0.25
N ASP A 171 -12.72 1.89 -0.72
CA ASP A 171 -12.83 0.77 -1.67
C ASP A 171 -12.21 1.06 -3.05
N GLN A 172 -11.97 2.33 -3.38
CA GLN A 172 -11.27 2.76 -4.59
C GLN A 172 -9.75 2.85 -4.38
N CYS A 173 -9.28 2.61 -3.15
CA CYS A 173 -7.91 2.89 -2.75
C CYS A 173 -7.07 1.64 -2.49
N MET A 174 -7.62 0.43 -2.60
CA MET A 174 -6.82 -0.79 -2.52
C MET A 174 -7.39 -1.89 -3.41
N PHE A 175 -6.60 -2.39 -4.35
CA PHE A 175 -7.06 -3.34 -5.35
C PHE A 175 -5.93 -4.19 -5.92
N LEU A 176 -6.26 -5.37 -6.46
CA LEU A 176 -5.33 -6.25 -7.13
C LEU A 176 -5.10 -5.79 -8.58
N ARG A 177 -3.87 -5.83 -9.05
CA ARG A 177 -3.52 -5.70 -10.47
C ARG A 177 -2.61 -6.84 -10.93
N PRO A 178 -2.94 -7.52 -12.04
CA PRO A 178 -2.01 -8.41 -12.69
C PRO A 178 -0.94 -7.61 -13.43
N ARG A 179 0.23 -8.20 -13.58
CA ARG A 179 1.27 -7.74 -14.49
C ARG A 179 1.82 -8.93 -15.25
N SER A 180 1.67 -8.90 -16.57
CA SER A 180 2.37 -9.84 -17.45
C SER A 180 3.81 -9.39 -17.63
N VAL A 181 4.76 -10.18 -17.13
CA VAL A 181 6.20 -10.05 -17.45
C VAL A 181 6.50 -10.78 -18.76
N SER A 182 5.82 -11.89 -19.00
CA SER A 182 5.74 -12.59 -20.29
C SER A 182 4.35 -13.24 -20.43
N THR A 183 4.11 -13.97 -21.51
CA THR A 183 2.86 -14.75 -21.69
C THR A 183 2.69 -15.86 -20.66
N ALA A 184 3.79 -16.40 -20.12
CA ALA A 184 3.79 -17.47 -19.12
C ALA A 184 4.10 -16.97 -17.69
N ASP A 185 4.60 -15.74 -17.53
CA ASP A 185 4.92 -15.16 -16.23
C ASP A 185 3.99 -13.98 -15.90
N ILE A 186 2.89 -14.28 -15.20
CA ILE A 186 1.96 -13.31 -14.66
C ILE A 186 2.22 -13.16 -13.16
N ARG A 187 2.53 -11.93 -12.75
CA ARG A 187 2.73 -11.56 -11.35
C ARG A 187 1.59 -10.69 -10.88
N HIS A 188 1.42 -10.58 -9.56
CA HIS A 188 0.34 -9.79 -8.99
C HIS A 188 0.88 -8.79 -7.99
N ALA A 189 0.32 -7.58 -8.03
CA ALA A 189 0.58 -6.54 -7.06
C ALA A 189 -0.73 -6.05 -6.46
N ILE A 190 -0.73 -5.90 -5.14
CA ILE A 190 -1.75 -5.12 -4.45
C ILE A 190 -1.35 -3.66 -4.60
N VAL A 191 -2.20 -2.87 -5.26
CA VAL A 191 -2.03 -1.43 -5.35
C VAL A 191 -2.74 -0.80 -4.16
N ILE A 192 -2.06 0.12 -3.49
CA ILE A 192 -2.63 0.97 -2.44
C ILE A 192 -2.49 2.41 -2.90
N ARG A 193 -3.60 3.10 -3.08
CA ARG A 193 -3.65 4.53 -3.35
C ARG A 193 -3.79 5.26 -2.03
N VAL A 194 -2.83 6.11 -1.70
CA VAL A 194 -2.90 7.01 -0.54
C VAL A 194 -3.20 8.42 -1.06
N PRO A 195 -4.42 8.95 -0.86
CA PRO A 195 -4.76 10.28 -1.36
C PRO A 195 -3.98 11.34 -0.57
N GLY A 196 -2.98 11.96 -1.18
CA GLY A 196 -2.29 13.16 -0.69
C GLY A 196 -2.90 14.43 -1.28
N ASN A 197 -2.24 15.59 -1.12
CA ASN A 197 -2.70 16.85 -1.71
C ASN A 197 -4.18 17.18 -1.43
N ARG A 198 -4.65 16.93 -0.19
CA ARG A 198 -6.08 17.02 0.13
C ARG A 198 -6.51 18.46 0.31
N ARG A 199 -7.63 18.80 -0.31
CA ARG A 199 -8.33 20.04 -0.05
C ARG A 199 -9.15 19.95 1.23
N THR A 200 -9.15 21.04 1.98
CA THR A 200 -10.07 21.24 3.10
C THR A 200 -11.42 21.73 2.56
N PRO A 201 -12.54 21.60 3.30
CA PRO A 201 -13.83 22.15 2.89
C PRO A 201 -13.82 23.66 2.62
N SER A 202 -12.87 24.39 3.23
CA SER A 202 -12.66 25.83 3.00
C SER A 202 -11.90 26.16 1.71
N ASP A 203 -11.33 25.18 1.01
CA ASP A 203 -10.61 25.43 -0.23
C ASP A 203 -11.58 25.59 -1.41
N HIS A 204 -11.56 26.74 -2.06
CA HIS A 204 -12.33 26.97 -3.29
C HIS A 204 -11.81 26.08 -4.43
N TRP A 205 -12.69 25.24 -4.99
CA TRP A 205 -12.40 24.43 -6.17
C TRP A 205 -12.70 25.22 -7.44
N SER A 206 -11.74 25.27 -8.36
CA SER A 206 -11.97 25.64 -9.76
C SER A 206 -11.13 24.68 -10.60
N PRO A 207 -11.72 23.93 -11.54
CA PRO A 207 -10.94 23.04 -12.39
C PRO A 207 -9.97 23.89 -13.23
N ALA A 208 -8.71 23.45 -13.33
CA ALA A 208 -7.77 24.05 -14.25
C ALA A 208 -8.29 23.82 -15.68
N THR A 209 -8.52 24.91 -16.41
CA THR A 209 -8.83 24.93 -17.86
C THR A 209 -7.62 24.53 -18.67
#